data_AF-A0A673AKL1-F1
#
_entry.id   AF-A0A673AKL1-F1
#
_cell.length_a   1.000
_cell.length_b   1.000
_cell.length_c   1.000
_cell.angle_alpha   90.00
_cell.angle_beta   90.00
_cell.angle_gamma   90.00
#
_symmetry.space_group_name_H-M   'P 1'
#
loop_
_entity.id
_entity.type
_entity.pdbx_description
1 polymer ?
#
loop_
_entity_poly.entity_id
_entity_poly.type
_entity_poly.pdbx_seq_one_letter_code
_entity_poly.pdbx_strand_id
1 'polypeptide(L)'
;TSQISLSGPSSEITQEAKLWLCGILKNSSGVASICNNFIQYFGEQDFGLLSRQIRQGVQMEEFLEKGRAGIIINGSSADDLAVSTIKVEAILCRVQSDFVTEEVGAIRDLLPNTEVVFERKTLDKYSSEFSHILSTFQHQHLQVQKVQYECQLIFTSFIVEKVENTALKLLFEMKKKQLSCSTTRTMFQRLPAQFCEMVSRIGFHAECAPPDDPACGEGIYFADSVKKAMDMWTGQKEEYMYFVEAEVITGKSTPGKRGLILPPPLGSDPHARYDSVSGGADIFVIFSSYQALPKYIITSLPSGFLVGSPKAFGPFKATIKTKYCNIGVHPGCFTSSSQG
;
A
#
# COMPACT_ATOMS: atom_id res chain seq x y z
N THR A 1 2.43 -32.39 -17.00
CA THR A 1 2.86 -31.33 -16.09
C THR A 1 1.85 -30.20 -16.13
N SER A 2 1.44 -29.69 -14.97
CA SER A 2 0.66 -28.45 -14.88
C SER A 2 1.60 -27.25 -15.00
N GLN A 3 1.14 -26.15 -15.61
CA GLN A 3 1.94 -24.94 -15.81
C GLN A 3 1.18 -23.73 -15.26
N ILE A 4 1.84 -22.95 -14.41
CA ILE A 4 1.34 -21.66 -13.96
C ILE A 4 1.98 -20.58 -14.84
N SER A 5 1.15 -19.79 -15.51
CA SER A 5 1.56 -18.60 -16.26
C SER A 5 1.18 -17.35 -15.47
N LEU A 6 2.13 -16.44 -15.32
CA LEU A 6 1.93 -15.15 -14.69
C LEU A 6 2.12 -14.05 -15.74
N SER A 7 1.32 -12.99 -15.63
CA SER A 7 1.37 -11.83 -16.53
C SER A 7 1.00 -10.57 -15.76
N GLY A 8 1.79 -9.52 -15.88
CA GLY A 8 1.50 -8.18 -15.39
C GLY A 8 1.93 -7.09 -16.37
N PRO A 9 1.65 -5.80 -16.08
CA PRO A 9 1.93 -4.66 -16.95
C PRO A 9 3.42 -4.36 -17.18
N SER A 10 4.34 -4.93 -16.40
CA SER A 10 5.79 -4.77 -16.60
C SER A 10 6.56 -6.06 -16.26
N SER A 11 7.85 -6.11 -16.60
CA SER A 11 8.73 -7.25 -16.27
C SER A 11 9.03 -7.36 -14.79
N GLU A 12 9.19 -6.20 -14.14
CA GLU A 12 9.25 -6.04 -12.69
C GLU A 12 7.95 -6.66 -12.15
N ILE A 13 6.80 -6.11 -12.55
CA ILE A 13 5.44 -6.61 -12.31
C ILE A 13 5.17 -7.99 -12.97
N THR A 14 6.21 -8.78 -13.25
CA THR A 14 6.13 -10.23 -13.48
C THR A 14 7.20 -11.05 -12.69
N GLN A 15 7.89 -10.48 -11.66
CA GLN A 15 8.94 -11.17 -10.87
C GLN A 15 8.94 -11.22 -9.28
N GLU A 16 8.40 -10.32 -8.43
CA GLU A 16 8.10 -10.58 -6.94
C GLU A 16 6.85 -11.45 -6.68
N ALA A 17 5.60 -11.18 -7.10
CA ALA A 17 4.49 -12.14 -7.04
C ALA A 17 4.81 -13.57 -7.58
N LYS A 18 5.89 -13.78 -8.37
CA LYS A 18 6.49 -15.09 -8.69
C LYS A 18 7.38 -15.60 -7.55
N LEU A 19 8.17 -14.74 -6.93
CA LEU A 19 8.84 -14.98 -5.64
C LEU A 19 7.83 -15.19 -4.49
N TRP A 20 6.81 -14.37 -4.27
CA TRP A 20 5.65 -14.57 -3.39
C TRP A 20 4.97 -15.92 -3.66
N LEU A 21 4.58 -16.22 -4.90
CA LEU A 21 3.95 -17.50 -5.23
C LEU A 21 4.92 -18.67 -5.01
N CYS A 22 6.21 -18.51 -5.35
CA CYS A 22 7.24 -19.50 -5.00
C CYS A 22 7.43 -19.60 -3.48
N GLY A 23 7.29 -18.52 -2.73
CA GLY A 23 7.44 -18.46 -1.28
C GLY A 23 6.31 -19.23 -0.61
N ILE A 24 5.07 -18.98 -1.04
CA ILE A 24 3.89 -19.75 -0.63
C ILE A 24 4.04 -21.23 -1.01
N LEU A 25 4.34 -21.55 -2.27
CA LEU A 25 4.44 -22.94 -2.76
C LEU A 25 5.66 -23.72 -2.23
N LYS A 26 6.68 -23.03 -1.71
CA LYS A 26 7.87 -23.66 -1.08
C LYS A 26 7.86 -23.52 0.44
N ASN A 27 6.80 -22.99 1.04
CA ASN A 27 6.73 -22.86 2.49
C ASN A 27 6.56 -24.24 3.15
N SER A 28 7.62 -24.71 3.78
CA SER A 28 7.68 -25.98 4.50
C SER A 28 7.58 -25.83 6.03
N SER A 29 7.37 -24.62 6.55
CA SER A 29 7.35 -24.36 8.01
C SER A 29 6.07 -24.83 8.71
N GLY A 30 5.03 -25.18 7.95
CA GLY A 30 3.68 -25.46 8.46
C GLY A 30 2.87 -24.20 8.82
N VAL A 31 3.48 -23.02 8.79
CA VAL A 31 2.87 -21.74 9.20
C VAL A 31 3.07 -20.67 8.13
N ALA A 32 2.01 -19.90 7.85
CA ALA A 32 2.05 -18.71 7.02
C ALA A 32 1.41 -17.54 7.78
N SER A 33 1.85 -16.31 7.48
CA SER A 33 1.31 -15.10 8.07
C SER A 33 1.04 -14.09 6.96
N ILE A 34 -0.19 -13.58 6.90
CA ILE A 34 -0.61 -12.53 5.99
C ILE A 34 -0.86 -11.28 6.83
N CYS A 35 -0.01 -10.27 6.69
CA CYS A 35 -0.15 -8.99 7.39
C CYS A 35 -0.80 -7.98 6.45
N ASN A 36 -2.12 -7.78 6.57
CA ASN A 36 -2.89 -6.92 5.69
C ASN A 36 -4.11 -6.35 6.44
N ASN A 37 -4.12 -5.04 6.68
CA ASN A 37 -5.16 -4.39 7.49
C ASN A 37 -6.57 -4.50 6.88
N PHE A 38 -6.69 -4.81 5.58
CA PHE A 38 -7.98 -5.02 4.93
C PHE A 38 -8.73 -6.28 5.40
N ILE A 39 -8.09 -7.14 6.20
CA ILE A 39 -8.77 -8.24 6.91
C ILE A 39 -9.93 -7.73 7.78
N GLN A 40 -9.83 -6.50 8.28
CA GLN A 40 -10.85 -5.86 9.14
C GLN A 40 -12.17 -5.55 8.39
N TYR A 41 -12.18 -5.59 7.05
CA TYR A 41 -13.38 -5.44 6.23
C TYR A 41 -13.99 -6.79 5.80
N PHE A 42 -13.50 -7.92 6.32
CA PHE A 42 -14.09 -9.23 6.03
C PHE A 42 -15.52 -9.30 6.58
N GLY A 43 -16.48 -9.57 5.69
CA GLY A 43 -17.88 -9.74 6.07
C GLY A 43 -18.20 -11.18 6.51
N GLU A 44 -19.42 -11.39 7.02
CA GLU A 44 -19.94 -12.73 7.33
C GLU A 44 -19.81 -13.70 6.13
N GLN A 45 -20.00 -13.20 4.91
CA GLN A 45 -19.84 -13.98 3.69
C GLN A 45 -18.39 -14.45 3.48
N ASP A 46 -17.40 -13.67 3.89
CA ASP A 46 -15.97 -13.99 3.72
C ASP A 46 -15.51 -15.04 4.72
N PHE A 47 -15.91 -14.89 5.99
CA PHE A 47 -15.77 -15.95 6.98
C PHE A 47 -16.56 -17.22 6.60
N GLY A 48 -17.72 -17.05 5.94
CA GLY A 48 -18.49 -18.13 5.32
C GLY A 48 -17.76 -18.83 4.17
N LEU A 49 -17.02 -18.09 3.33
CA LEU A 49 -16.20 -18.65 2.26
C LEU A 49 -14.98 -19.38 2.83
N LEU A 50 -14.28 -18.78 3.80
CA LEU A 50 -13.15 -19.39 4.49
C LEU A 50 -13.57 -20.70 5.17
N SER A 51 -14.55 -20.66 6.08
CA SER A 51 -15.01 -21.84 6.82
C SER A 51 -15.47 -23.00 5.92
N ARG A 52 -16.06 -22.72 4.75
CA ARG A 52 -16.48 -23.74 3.78
C ARG A 52 -15.35 -24.27 2.89
N GLN A 53 -14.33 -23.47 2.61
CA GLN A 53 -13.27 -23.81 1.64
C GLN A 53 -11.96 -24.25 2.29
N ILE A 54 -11.76 -23.99 3.57
CA ILE A 54 -10.60 -24.48 4.32
C ILE A 54 -10.67 -26.01 4.44
N ARG A 55 -9.54 -26.68 4.23
CA ARG A 55 -9.45 -28.14 4.33
C ARG A 55 -9.36 -28.57 5.80
N GLN A 56 -9.83 -29.79 6.10
CA GLN A 56 -9.59 -30.40 7.41
C GLN A 56 -8.09 -30.44 7.72
N GLY A 57 -7.69 -30.00 8.92
CA GLY A 57 -6.29 -29.91 9.31
C GLY A 57 -5.62 -28.55 9.05
N VAL A 58 -6.38 -27.52 8.68
CA VAL A 58 -5.92 -26.12 8.67
C VAL A 58 -6.61 -25.33 9.79
N GLN A 59 -5.84 -24.52 10.51
CA GLN A 59 -6.33 -23.57 11.51
C GLN A 59 -5.96 -22.16 11.08
N MET A 60 -6.83 -21.19 11.37
CA MET A 60 -6.58 -19.77 11.12
C MET A 60 -6.84 -18.99 12.41
N GLU A 61 -5.98 -18.01 12.67
CA GLU A 61 -6.08 -17.10 13.81
C GLU A 61 -5.88 -15.67 13.29
N GLU A 62 -6.87 -14.81 13.52
CA GLU A 62 -6.76 -13.38 13.27
C GLU A 62 -6.01 -12.70 14.42
N PHE A 63 -5.16 -11.73 14.07
CA PHE A 63 -4.49 -10.88 15.06
C PHE A 63 -4.69 -9.41 14.71
N LEU A 64 -4.71 -8.57 15.75
CA LEU A 64 -4.61 -7.12 15.66
C LEU A 64 -3.58 -6.67 16.72
N GLU A 65 -2.36 -6.37 16.28
CA GLU A 65 -1.27 -5.92 17.16
C GLU A 65 -0.68 -4.61 16.62
N LYS A 66 -0.57 -3.58 17.48
CA LYS A 66 0.08 -2.28 17.13
C LYS A 66 -0.44 -1.70 15.80
N GLY A 67 -1.77 -1.67 15.62
CA GLY A 67 -2.41 -1.14 14.40
C GLY A 67 -2.16 -1.97 13.13
N ARG A 68 -1.56 -3.16 13.23
CA ARG A 68 -1.46 -4.13 12.13
C ARG A 68 -2.42 -5.28 12.38
N ALA A 69 -3.24 -5.57 11.38
CA ALA A 69 -4.10 -6.74 11.36
C ALA A 69 -3.60 -7.80 10.38
N GLY A 70 -3.98 -9.05 10.60
CA GLY A 70 -3.62 -10.14 9.71
C GLY A 70 -4.18 -11.49 10.15
N ILE A 71 -3.83 -12.53 9.38
CA ILE A 71 -4.14 -13.92 9.71
C ILE A 71 -2.86 -14.75 9.76
N ILE A 72 -2.73 -15.56 10.81
CA ILE A 72 -1.81 -16.67 10.90
C ILE A 72 -2.55 -17.93 10.43
N ILE A 73 -1.97 -18.66 9.49
CA ILE A 73 -2.50 -19.90 8.93
C ILE A 73 -1.56 -21.04 9.33
N ASN A 74 -2.08 -22.03 10.04
CA ASN A 74 -1.37 -23.26 10.38
C ASN A 74 -1.94 -24.40 9.51
N GLY A 75 -1.09 -25.13 8.78
CA GLY A 75 -1.52 -26.20 7.87
C GLY A 75 -0.83 -27.52 8.14
N SER A 76 -1.59 -28.63 8.16
CA SER A 76 -1.07 -29.99 8.34
C SER A 76 -0.16 -30.48 7.21
N SER A 77 -0.20 -29.84 6.03
CA SER A 77 0.71 -30.07 4.91
C SER A 77 1.07 -28.77 4.19
N ALA A 78 2.18 -28.78 3.45
CA ALA A 78 2.60 -27.63 2.63
C ALA A 78 1.57 -27.27 1.55
N ASP A 79 0.90 -28.26 0.95
CA ASP A 79 -0.16 -28.04 -0.04
C ASP A 79 -1.38 -27.37 0.59
N ASP A 80 -1.80 -27.82 1.78
CA ASP A 80 -2.95 -27.25 2.49
C ASP A 80 -2.67 -25.81 2.96
N LEU A 81 -1.46 -25.57 3.44
CA LEU A 81 -0.97 -24.24 3.79
C LEU A 81 -0.95 -23.30 2.58
N ALA A 82 -0.38 -23.75 1.46
CA ALA A 82 -0.28 -22.95 0.23
C ALA A 82 -1.67 -22.64 -0.36
N VAL A 83 -2.55 -23.63 -0.47
CA VAL A 83 -3.92 -23.45 -0.98
C VAL A 83 -4.73 -22.52 -0.07
N SER A 84 -4.56 -22.61 1.25
CA SER A 84 -5.29 -21.77 2.20
C SER A 84 -4.77 -20.33 2.20
N THR A 85 -3.46 -20.12 2.08
CA THR A 85 -2.84 -18.80 1.92
C THR A 85 -3.35 -18.10 0.66
N ILE A 86 -3.35 -18.80 -0.48
CA ILE A 86 -3.86 -18.27 -1.76
C ILE A 86 -5.36 -17.91 -1.67
N LYS A 87 -6.16 -18.65 -0.89
CA LYS A 87 -7.59 -18.35 -0.69
C LYS A 87 -7.82 -17.08 0.13
N VAL A 88 -7.10 -16.89 1.24
CA VAL A 88 -7.20 -15.67 2.05
C VAL A 88 -6.77 -14.45 1.23
N GLU A 89 -5.66 -14.56 0.49
CA GLU A 89 -5.17 -13.50 -0.39
C GLU A 89 -6.15 -13.18 -1.54
N ALA A 90 -6.81 -14.19 -2.12
CA ALA A 90 -7.84 -13.98 -3.14
C ALA A 90 -9.09 -13.24 -2.60
N ILE A 91 -9.46 -13.47 -1.33
CA ILE A 91 -10.54 -12.73 -0.66
C ILE A 91 -10.08 -11.29 -0.37
N LEU A 92 -8.86 -11.10 0.15
CA LEU A 92 -8.26 -9.77 0.37
C LEU A 92 -8.24 -8.93 -0.91
N CYS A 93 -7.79 -9.49 -2.04
CA CYS A 93 -7.80 -8.80 -3.33
C CYS A 93 -9.21 -8.34 -3.75
N ARG A 94 -10.24 -9.13 -3.46
CA ARG A 94 -11.64 -8.76 -3.75
C ARG A 94 -12.10 -7.64 -2.82
N VAL A 95 -11.93 -7.80 -1.50
CA VAL A 95 -12.27 -6.79 -0.48
C VAL A 95 -11.59 -5.44 -0.76
N GLN A 96 -10.32 -5.44 -1.17
CA GLN A 96 -9.59 -4.24 -1.57
C GLN A 96 -10.17 -3.60 -2.85
N SER A 97 -10.60 -4.40 -3.82
CA SER A 97 -11.27 -3.92 -5.04
C SER A 97 -12.66 -3.34 -4.76
N ASP A 98 -13.40 -3.96 -3.83
CA ASP A 98 -14.71 -3.51 -3.38
C ASP A 98 -14.56 -2.14 -2.68
N PHE A 99 -13.64 -2.03 -1.71
CA PHE A 99 -13.28 -0.78 -1.03
C PHE A 99 -12.88 0.35 -1.98
N VAL A 100 -12.01 0.07 -2.96
CA VAL A 100 -11.63 1.08 -3.99
C VAL A 100 -12.83 1.51 -4.83
N THR A 101 -13.79 0.61 -5.08
CA THR A 101 -14.99 0.93 -5.84
C THR A 101 -15.94 1.83 -5.05
N GLU A 102 -16.10 1.57 -3.74
CA GLU A 102 -16.89 2.39 -2.82
C GLU A 102 -16.28 3.79 -2.65
N GLU A 103 -14.97 3.90 -2.39
CA GLU A 103 -14.28 5.19 -2.24
C GLU A 103 -14.28 6.02 -3.54
N VAL A 104 -14.09 5.39 -4.71
CA VAL A 104 -14.28 6.08 -6.02
C VAL A 104 -15.73 6.55 -6.20
N GLY A 105 -16.70 5.78 -5.68
CA GLY A 105 -18.11 6.18 -5.63
C GLY A 105 -18.31 7.45 -4.78
N ALA A 106 -17.86 7.42 -3.53
CA ALA A 106 -17.95 8.56 -2.60
C ALA A 106 -17.26 9.82 -3.15
N ILE A 107 -16.08 9.68 -3.75
CA ILE A 107 -15.35 10.80 -4.40
C ILE A 107 -16.18 11.41 -5.54
N ARG A 108 -16.82 10.58 -6.37
CA ARG A 108 -17.69 11.04 -7.47
C ARG A 108 -18.95 11.72 -6.95
N ASP A 109 -19.56 11.22 -5.87
CA ASP A 109 -20.76 11.78 -5.29
C ASP A 109 -20.49 13.13 -4.59
N LEU A 110 -19.28 13.33 -4.05
CA LEU A 110 -18.78 14.63 -3.58
C LEU A 110 -18.46 15.61 -4.73
N LEU A 111 -18.11 15.12 -5.92
CA LEU A 111 -17.65 15.89 -7.07
C LEU A 111 -18.44 15.60 -8.37
N PRO A 112 -19.79 15.69 -8.37
CA PRO A 112 -20.64 15.13 -9.44
C PRO A 112 -20.45 15.78 -10.82
N ASN A 113 -19.89 16.99 -10.86
CA ASN A 113 -19.64 17.75 -12.09
C ASN A 113 -18.15 17.79 -12.50
N THR A 114 -17.30 16.93 -11.91
CA THR A 114 -15.85 16.91 -12.18
C THR A 114 -15.50 15.74 -13.10
N GLU A 115 -14.80 16.03 -14.20
CA GLU A 115 -14.18 14.97 -14.99
C GLU A 115 -13.02 14.34 -14.20
N VAL A 116 -13.19 13.07 -13.83
CA VAL A 116 -12.20 12.31 -13.07
C VAL A 116 -11.18 11.75 -14.05
N VAL A 117 -10.06 12.46 -14.19
CA VAL A 117 -8.88 11.99 -14.91
C VAL A 117 -7.93 11.38 -13.87
N PHE A 118 -7.58 10.12 -14.10
CA PHE A 118 -6.59 9.38 -13.35
C PHE A 118 -5.53 8.81 -14.30
N GLU A 119 -4.28 9.24 -14.15
CA GLU A 119 -3.13 8.69 -14.86
C GLU A 119 -2.00 8.42 -13.85
N ARG A 120 -1.29 7.31 -14.05
CA ARG A 120 0.05 7.12 -13.51
C ARG A 120 1.04 7.02 -14.66
N LYS A 121 2.04 7.89 -14.66
CA LYS A 121 2.98 8.04 -15.76
C LYS A 121 4.43 7.90 -15.31
N THR A 122 5.12 6.88 -15.81
CA THR A 122 6.57 6.75 -15.64
C THR A 122 7.27 7.96 -16.26
N LEU A 123 8.11 8.65 -15.49
CA LEU A 123 8.90 9.78 -15.97
C LEU A 123 10.10 9.31 -16.80
N ASP A 124 10.47 10.09 -17.80
CA ASP A 124 11.75 9.90 -18.49
C ASP A 124 12.90 10.18 -17.51
N LYS A 125 13.81 9.22 -17.38
CA LYS A 125 15.03 9.29 -16.56
C LYS A 125 15.97 10.44 -16.96
N TYR A 126 15.82 10.98 -18.17
CA TYR A 126 16.58 12.14 -18.65
C TYR A 126 15.86 13.48 -18.41
N SER A 127 14.64 13.48 -17.86
CA SER A 127 13.89 14.70 -17.57
C SER A 127 14.44 15.48 -16.38
N SER A 128 14.25 16.80 -16.39
CA SER A 128 14.56 17.67 -15.26
C SER A 128 13.68 17.37 -14.03
N GLU A 129 12.42 17.00 -14.25
CA GLU A 129 11.48 16.57 -13.18
C GLU A 129 12.00 15.32 -12.47
N PHE A 130 12.37 14.26 -13.21
CA PHE A 130 13.00 13.07 -12.64
C PHE A 130 14.29 13.41 -11.87
N SER A 131 15.16 14.25 -12.45
CA SER A 131 16.42 14.67 -11.82
C SER A 131 16.21 15.46 -10.51
N HIS A 132 15.15 16.27 -10.43
CA HIS A 132 14.78 17.03 -9.23
C HIS A 132 14.21 16.13 -8.12
N ILE A 133 13.31 15.21 -8.48
CA ILE A 133 12.74 14.24 -7.53
C ILE A 133 13.86 13.34 -7.00
N LEU A 134 14.70 12.82 -7.90
CA LEU A 134 15.81 11.96 -7.53
C LEU A 134 16.82 12.68 -6.64
N SER A 135 17.18 13.94 -6.93
CA SER A 135 18.08 14.70 -6.04
C SER A 135 17.46 14.96 -4.67
N THR A 136 16.17 15.29 -4.60
CA THR A 136 15.44 15.47 -3.32
C THR A 136 15.45 14.17 -2.50
N PHE A 137 15.07 13.06 -3.12
CA PHE A 137 15.07 11.72 -2.53
C PHE A 137 16.47 11.29 -2.09
N GLN A 138 17.48 11.48 -2.95
CA GLN A 138 18.87 11.14 -2.67
C GLN A 138 19.50 12.02 -1.59
N HIS A 139 19.23 13.33 -1.54
CA HIS A 139 19.75 14.20 -0.46
C HIS A 139 19.24 13.76 0.92
N GLN A 140 18.03 13.22 1.00
CA GLN A 140 17.48 12.64 2.23
C GLN A 140 17.94 11.20 2.51
N HIS A 141 18.32 10.45 1.48
CA HIS A 141 18.83 9.07 1.59
C HIS A 141 20.36 9.00 1.85
N LEU A 142 21.15 9.95 1.33
CA LEU A 142 22.63 9.89 1.28
C LEU A 142 23.35 10.49 2.49
N GLN A 143 22.66 11.16 3.41
CA GLN A 143 23.30 11.55 4.69
C GLN A 143 23.71 10.33 5.55
N VAL A 144 23.30 9.11 5.15
CA VAL A 144 23.59 7.85 5.85
C VAL A 144 24.87 7.15 5.35
N GLN A 145 25.36 7.45 4.14
CA GLN A 145 26.54 6.79 3.53
C GLN A 145 27.82 7.63 3.54
N LYS A 146 27.90 8.67 4.40
CA LYS A 146 29.12 9.48 4.54
C LYS A 146 30.17 8.90 5.51
N VAL A 147 29.93 7.69 6.01
CA VAL A 147 30.87 6.92 6.85
C VAL A 147 31.04 5.55 6.18
N GLN A 148 32.30 5.18 5.93
CA GLN A 148 32.73 4.05 5.10
C GLN A 148 32.40 4.19 3.59
N TYR A 149 33.46 4.08 2.76
CA TYR A 149 33.46 3.99 1.30
C TYR A 149 33.17 5.27 0.49
N GLU A 150 34.23 6.07 0.32
CA GLU A 150 34.43 6.71 -1.00
C GLU A 150 34.43 5.63 -2.09
N CYS A 151 33.92 5.96 -3.28
CA CYS A 151 33.73 5.05 -4.42
C CYS A 151 32.66 3.95 -4.25
N GLN A 152 31.38 4.32 -4.12
CA GLN A 152 30.35 3.51 -4.81
C GLN A 152 29.08 4.28 -5.22
N LEU A 153 29.12 4.87 -6.41
CA LEU A 153 27.94 5.21 -7.23
C LEU A 153 27.25 3.91 -7.69
N ILE A 154 26.70 3.13 -6.75
CA ILE A 154 25.98 1.90 -7.10
C ILE A 154 24.72 2.30 -7.86
N PHE A 155 24.61 1.76 -9.07
CA PHE A 155 23.47 1.80 -9.97
C PHE A 155 22.17 1.30 -9.30
N THR A 156 21.59 2.08 -8.40
CA THR A 156 20.22 1.87 -7.94
C THR A 156 19.29 2.26 -9.09
N SER A 157 18.59 1.27 -9.64
CA SER A 157 17.53 1.55 -10.61
C SER A 157 16.38 2.24 -9.87
N PHE A 158 16.15 3.51 -10.19
CA PHE A 158 15.00 4.27 -9.72
C PHE A 158 13.96 4.34 -10.83
N ILE A 159 12.74 3.90 -10.53
CA ILE A 159 11.56 4.18 -11.36
C ILE A 159 10.76 5.22 -10.62
N VAL A 160 10.49 6.36 -11.27
CA VAL A 160 9.65 7.42 -10.72
C VAL A 160 8.40 7.51 -11.58
N GLU A 161 7.25 7.35 -10.96
CA GLU A 161 5.95 7.43 -11.59
C GLU A 161 5.19 8.63 -11.04
N LYS A 162 4.82 9.58 -11.89
CA LYS A 162 3.97 10.71 -11.52
C LYS A 162 2.53 10.25 -11.37
N VAL A 163 1.87 10.70 -10.30
CA VAL A 163 0.45 10.44 -10.03
C VAL A 163 -0.35 11.69 -10.37
N GLU A 164 -1.26 11.58 -11.33
CA GLU A 164 -2.17 12.65 -11.71
C GLU A 164 -3.61 12.20 -11.48
N ASN A 165 -4.29 12.82 -10.51
CA ASN A 165 -5.66 12.51 -10.13
C ASN A 165 -6.42 13.82 -9.88
N THR A 166 -7.32 14.20 -10.79
CA THR A 166 -8.03 15.51 -10.73
C THR A 166 -8.96 15.61 -9.52
N ALA A 167 -9.63 14.51 -9.17
CA ALA A 167 -10.57 14.46 -8.07
C ALA A 167 -9.86 14.61 -6.71
N LEU A 168 -8.78 13.84 -6.47
CA LEU A 168 -7.98 13.98 -5.24
C LEU A 168 -7.37 15.37 -5.11
N LYS A 169 -6.88 15.95 -6.22
CA LYS A 169 -6.36 17.33 -6.22
C LYS A 169 -7.43 18.35 -5.83
N LEU A 170 -8.67 18.19 -6.32
CA LEU A 170 -9.76 19.10 -5.98
C LEU A 170 -10.20 18.95 -4.51
N LEU A 171 -10.33 17.72 -4.01
CA LEU A 171 -10.64 17.45 -2.60
C LEU A 171 -9.55 17.98 -1.66
N PHE A 172 -8.28 17.87 -2.04
CA PHE A 172 -7.14 18.43 -1.32
C PHE A 172 -7.18 19.97 -1.25
N GLU A 173 -7.48 20.65 -2.36
CA GLU A 173 -7.65 22.12 -2.37
C GLU A 173 -8.90 22.57 -1.61
N MET A 174 -9.97 21.77 -1.59
CA MET A 174 -11.11 21.99 -0.70
C MET A 174 -10.72 21.82 0.78
N LYS A 175 -9.85 20.83 1.10
CA LYS A 175 -9.34 20.60 2.45
C LYS A 175 -8.45 21.74 2.94
N LYS A 176 -7.58 22.29 2.09
CA LYS A 176 -6.80 23.53 2.40
C LYS A 176 -7.71 24.67 2.83
N LYS A 177 -8.80 24.90 2.09
CA LYS A 177 -9.80 25.93 2.41
C LYS A 177 -10.54 25.62 3.71
N GLN A 178 -10.98 24.37 3.92
CA GLN A 178 -11.64 23.94 5.16
C GLN A 178 -10.78 24.21 6.40
N LEU A 179 -9.49 23.88 6.34
CA LEU A 179 -8.54 24.05 7.45
C LEU A 179 -7.93 25.46 7.53
N SER A 180 -8.30 26.37 6.61
CA SER A 180 -7.67 27.69 6.45
C SER A 180 -6.13 27.64 6.37
N CYS A 181 -5.59 26.57 5.76
CA CYS A 181 -4.16 26.28 5.70
C CYS A 181 -3.69 26.23 4.24
N SER A 182 -2.96 27.26 3.81
CA SER A 182 -2.38 27.32 2.46
C SER A 182 -1.04 26.58 2.32
N THR A 183 -0.34 26.35 3.44
CA THR A 183 0.96 25.67 3.47
C THR A 183 0.82 24.16 3.48
N THR A 184 1.66 23.49 2.71
CA THR A 184 1.82 22.02 2.70
C THR A 184 3.27 21.66 3.02
N ARG A 185 3.49 20.41 3.41
CA ARG A 185 4.83 19.80 3.53
C ARG A 185 4.96 18.69 2.50
N THR A 186 6.08 18.62 1.79
CA THR A 186 6.47 17.40 1.07
C THR A 186 6.87 16.36 2.12
N MET A 187 6.24 15.19 2.08
CA MET A 187 6.47 14.10 3.02
C MET A 187 6.37 12.74 2.32
N PHE A 188 6.85 11.69 2.99
CA PHE A 188 7.00 10.36 2.43
C PHE A 188 6.26 9.31 3.26
N GLN A 189 5.67 8.35 2.57
CA GLN A 189 5.18 7.11 3.17
C GLN A 189 5.81 5.93 2.43
N ARG A 190 6.37 4.96 3.16
CA ARG A 190 6.81 3.68 2.59
C ARG A 190 5.66 2.69 2.74
N LEU A 191 5.28 2.00 1.67
CA LEU A 191 4.10 1.14 1.60
C LEU A 191 4.37 -0.10 0.74
N PRO A 192 3.70 -1.24 1.01
CA PRO A 192 3.79 -2.41 0.13
C PRO A 192 3.33 -2.13 -1.31
N ALA A 193 3.96 -2.80 -2.28
CA ALA A 193 3.73 -2.63 -3.72
C ALA A 193 2.25 -2.71 -4.13
N GLN A 194 1.49 -3.61 -3.48
CA GLN A 194 0.07 -3.85 -3.74
C GLN A 194 -0.82 -2.61 -3.51
N PHE A 195 -0.43 -1.72 -2.60
CA PHE A 195 -1.22 -0.54 -2.25
C PHE A 195 -0.91 0.68 -3.10
N CYS A 196 0.15 0.65 -3.93
CA CYS A 196 0.50 1.77 -4.79
C CYS A 196 -0.65 2.18 -5.72
N GLU A 197 -1.36 1.23 -6.36
CA GLU A 197 -2.50 1.53 -7.23
C GLU A 197 -3.66 2.17 -6.44
N MET A 198 -4.03 1.56 -5.31
CA MET A 198 -5.06 2.06 -4.40
C MET A 198 -4.77 3.52 -4.01
N VAL A 199 -3.57 3.81 -3.49
CA VAL A 199 -3.17 5.16 -3.08
C VAL A 199 -3.21 6.16 -4.23
N SER A 200 -2.88 5.72 -5.46
CA SER A 200 -2.96 6.59 -6.64
C SER A 200 -4.41 6.96 -7.02
N ARG A 201 -5.36 6.05 -6.78
CA ARG A 201 -6.77 6.17 -7.18
C ARG A 201 -7.65 6.89 -6.16
N ILE A 202 -7.52 6.54 -4.88
CA ILE A 202 -8.40 7.01 -3.79
C ILE A 202 -7.67 7.83 -2.71
N GLY A 203 -6.34 7.96 -2.79
CA GLY A 203 -5.54 8.68 -1.81
C GLY A 203 -5.11 7.79 -0.66
N PHE A 204 -4.62 8.39 0.42
CA PHE A 204 -4.03 7.64 1.52
C PHE A 204 -5.07 7.14 2.51
N HIS A 205 -4.91 5.90 2.96
CA HIS A 205 -5.70 5.26 4.01
C HIS A 205 -4.74 4.65 5.05
N ALA A 206 -5.15 4.55 6.31
CA ALA A 206 -4.28 4.09 7.40
C ALA A 206 -3.92 2.60 7.25
N GLU A 207 -4.80 1.85 6.60
CA GLU A 207 -4.74 0.42 6.32
C GLU A 207 -3.66 0.06 5.29
N CYS A 208 -3.29 0.99 4.40
CA CYS A 208 -2.28 0.75 3.36
C CYS A 208 -0.85 0.62 3.92
N ALA A 209 -0.52 1.35 4.98
CA ALA A 209 0.84 1.45 5.51
C ALA A 209 0.87 1.80 7.01
N PRO A 210 0.31 0.96 7.90
CA PRO A 210 0.54 1.10 9.33
C PRO A 210 2.05 1.00 9.63
N PRO A 211 2.64 1.92 10.42
CA PRO A 211 4.04 1.84 10.82
C PRO A 211 4.27 0.66 11.78
N ASP A 212 5.54 0.29 12.00
CA ASP A 212 5.90 -0.82 12.90
C ASP A 212 5.47 -0.58 14.37
N ASP A 213 5.37 0.69 14.79
CA ASP A 213 4.69 1.14 16.02
C ASP A 213 3.91 2.46 15.81
N PRO A 214 2.57 2.45 15.76
CA PRO A 214 1.73 3.65 15.68
C PRO A 214 1.62 4.33 17.06
N ALA A 215 2.72 4.87 17.56
CA ALA A 215 2.79 5.49 18.88
C ALA A 215 2.02 6.83 19.01
N CYS A 216 1.59 7.43 17.90
CA CYS A 216 1.06 8.80 17.84
C CYS A 216 -0.47 8.90 17.65
N GLY A 217 -1.13 7.81 17.28
CA GLY A 217 -2.57 7.75 17.00
C GLY A 217 -2.91 6.74 15.88
N GLU A 218 -4.20 6.47 15.72
CA GLU A 218 -4.77 5.60 14.70
C GLU A 218 -5.14 6.45 13.47
N GLY A 219 -4.12 6.85 12.71
CA GLY A 219 -4.27 7.71 11.54
C GLY A 219 -3.22 7.42 10.48
N ILE A 220 -3.13 8.27 9.46
CA ILE A 220 -2.24 8.09 8.31
C ILE A 220 -0.89 8.73 8.63
N TYR A 221 0.16 7.92 8.72
CA TYR A 221 1.51 8.35 9.07
C TYR A 221 2.30 8.82 7.86
N PHE A 222 3.01 9.94 8.03
CA PHE A 222 3.97 10.48 7.09
C PHE A 222 5.29 10.80 7.79
N ALA A 223 6.40 10.46 7.13
CA ALA A 223 7.75 10.82 7.51
C ALA A 223 8.21 12.05 6.72
N ASP A 224 8.98 12.94 7.33
CA ASP A 224 9.51 14.14 6.66
C ASP A 224 10.59 13.83 5.61
N SER A 225 11.14 12.61 5.67
CA SER A 225 12.29 12.17 4.90
C SER A 225 12.25 10.68 4.57
N VAL A 226 12.86 10.33 3.45
CA VAL A 226 13.04 8.93 3.00
C VAL A 226 13.68 8.06 4.07
N LYS A 227 14.73 8.58 4.75
CA LYS A 227 15.39 7.90 5.87
C LYS A 227 14.39 7.60 7.00
N LYS A 228 13.60 8.59 7.41
CA LYS A 228 12.65 8.39 8.50
C LYS A 228 11.54 7.42 8.12
N ALA A 229 11.12 7.39 6.85
CA ALA A 229 10.23 6.35 6.34
C ALA A 229 10.86 4.95 6.42
N MET A 230 12.13 4.81 6.05
CA MET A 230 12.86 3.55 6.19
C MET A 230 12.90 3.03 7.64
N ASP A 231 13.09 3.93 8.61
CA ASP A 231 13.11 3.61 10.04
C ASP A 231 11.71 3.24 10.59
N MET A 232 10.61 3.62 9.93
CA MET A 232 9.22 3.42 10.39
C MET A 232 8.54 2.18 9.82
N TRP A 233 8.97 1.73 8.64
CA TRP A 233 8.36 0.62 7.89
C TRP A 233 9.44 -0.42 7.55
N THR A 234 10.01 -1.05 8.58
CA THR A 234 11.10 -2.03 8.47
C THR A 234 10.62 -3.43 8.09
N GLY A 235 9.37 -3.79 8.45
CA GLY A 235 8.82 -5.14 8.26
C GLY A 235 8.57 -5.59 6.82
N GLN A 236 8.65 -4.69 5.83
CA GLN A 236 8.39 -5.00 4.42
C GLN A 236 9.52 -5.82 3.79
N LYS A 237 9.20 -7.06 3.41
CA LYS A 237 10.10 -8.03 2.77
C LYS A 237 9.84 -8.13 1.27
N GLU A 238 9.94 -7.00 0.59
CA GLU A 238 9.87 -6.86 -0.86
C GLU A 238 11.29 -6.59 -1.39
N GLU A 239 11.62 -7.08 -2.58
CA GLU A 239 12.93 -6.85 -3.21
C GLU A 239 13.05 -5.45 -3.86
N TYR A 240 11.95 -4.74 -4.08
CA TYR A 240 11.96 -3.27 -4.26
C TYR A 240 11.40 -2.57 -3.01
N MET A 241 11.82 -1.33 -2.82
CA MET A 241 11.25 -0.40 -1.84
C MET A 241 10.39 0.63 -2.57
N TYR A 242 9.14 0.77 -2.14
CA TYR A 242 8.16 1.70 -2.71
C TYR A 242 7.88 2.83 -1.73
N PHE A 243 8.07 4.06 -2.19
CA PHE A 243 7.77 5.28 -1.46
C PHE A 243 6.76 6.10 -2.25
N VAL A 244 5.74 6.65 -1.59
CA VAL A 244 4.93 7.72 -2.17
C VAL A 244 5.40 9.05 -1.56
N GLU A 245 5.79 9.98 -2.43
CA GLU A 245 5.93 11.39 -2.08
C GLU A 245 4.56 12.07 -2.15
N ALA A 246 4.21 12.82 -1.10
CA ALA A 246 2.93 13.48 -0.93
C ALA A 246 3.10 14.96 -0.56
N GLU A 247 2.17 15.81 -1.01
CA GLU A 247 1.91 17.07 -0.33
C GLU A 247 0.95 16.80 0.84
N VAL A 248 1.31 17.21 2.07
CA VAL A 248 0.52 16.97 3.29
C VAL A 248 0.15 18.29 3.97
N ILE A 249 -1.12 18.44 4.33
CA ILE A 249 -1.64 19.58 5.11
C ILE A 249 -1.58 19.22 6.59
N THR A 250 -0.45 19.56 7.23
CA THR A 250 -0.26 19.31 8.67
C THR A 250 -0.98 20.34 9.55
N GLY A 251 -1.20 21.57 9.05
CA GLY A 251 -1.86 22.65 9.79
C GLY A 251 -1.27 22.90 11.18
N LYS A 252 -2.14 23.23 12.14
CA LYS A 252 -1.83 23.26 13.57
C LYS A 252 -1.68 21.82 14.08
N SER A 253 -0.47 21.46 14.48
CA SER A 253 -0.15 20.14 15.03
C SER A 253 0.07 20.18 16.55
N THR A 254 -0.07 19.04 17.21
CA THR A 254 0.16 18.85 18.65
C THR A 254 0.78 17.46 18.89
N PRO A 255 1.53 17.20 19.97
CA PRO A 255 2.12 15.87 20.21
C PRO A 255 1.07 14.74 20.20
N GLY A 256 1.36 13.67 19.45
CA GLY A 256 0.50 12.50 19.34
C GLY A 256 0.57 11.58 20.56
N LYS A 257 -0.40 10.66 20.64
CA LYS A 257 -0.39 9.52 21.56
C LYS A 257 -1.22 8.36 20.99
N ARG A 258 -0.81 7.12 21.29
CA ARG A 258 -1.50 5.88 20.86
C ARG A 258 -2.99 5.92 21.22
N GLY A 259 -3.85 5.40 20.34
CA GLY A 259 -5.30 5.36 20.54
C GLY A 259 -6.05 6.68 20.26
N LEU A 260 -5.38 7.75 19.81
CA LEU A 260 -6.09 8.90 19.21
C LEU A 260 -6.70 8.49 17.87
N ILE A 261 -8.02 8.51 17.74
CA ILE A 261 -8.73 8.32 16.45
C ILE A 261 -9.03 9.64 15.71
N LEU A 262 -8.80 10.77 16.38
CA LEU A 262 -8.96 12.13 15.87
C LEU A 262 -7.93 13.04 16.57
N PRO A 263 -7.54 14.18 15.98
CA PRO A 263 -6.72 15.17 16.67
C PRO A 263 -7.36 15.64 17.98
N PRO A 264 -6.59 16.05 19.00
CA PRO A 264 -7.13 16.68 20.21
C PRO A 264 -7.89 18.00 19.92
N PRO A 265 -8.80 18.44 20.82
CA PRO A 265 -9.35 19.81 20.76
C PRO A 265 -8.27 20.87 21.04
N LEU A 266 -8.44 22.07 20.47
CA LEU A 266 -7.58 23.24 20.70
C LEU A 266 -7.81 23.90 22.07
N GLY A 267 -8.94 23.59 22.72
CA GLY A 267 -9.38 24.21 23.97
C GLY A 267 -10.65 23.55 24.50
N SER A 268 -11.57 24.35 25.04
CA SER A 268 -12.84 23.88 25.59
C SER A 268 -13.91 23.53 24.54
N ASP A 269 -13.81 24.07 23.32
CA ASP A 269 -14.69 23.71 22.21
C ASP A 269 -14.26 22.37 21.59
N PRO A 270 -15.10 21.31 21.63
CA PRO A 270 -14.77 20.01 21.06
C PRO A 270 -14.76 19.97 19.52
N HIS A 271 -15.34 20.98 18.86
CA HIS A 271 -15.36 21.12 17.41
C HIS A 271 -14.12 21.84 16.87
N ALA A 272 -13.54 22.77 17.64
CA ALA A 272 -12.24 23.37 17.33
C ALA A 272 -11.10 22.41 17.69
N ARG A 273 -10.56 21.70 16.70
CA ARG A 273 -9.51 20.67 16.88
C ARG A 273 -8.20 21.06 16.21
N TYR A 274 -7.11 20.41 16.62
CA TYR A 274 -5.87 20.43 15.85
C TYR A 274 -6.09 19.77 14.49
N ASP A 275 -5.23 20.08 13.50
CA ASP A 275 -5.35 19.58 12.14
C ASP A 275 -4.60 18.25 11.95
N SER A 276 -3.57 18.01 12.76
CA SER A 276 -2.75 16.79 12.78
C SER A 276 -2.18 16.55 14.18
N VAL A 277 -1.47 15.43 14.35
CA VAL A 277 -0.56 15.23 15.49
C VAL A 277 0.86 14.92 15.03
N SER A 278 1.86 15.21 15.86
CA SER A 278 3.27 15.01 15.56
C SER A 278 3.93 13.94 16.44
N GLY A 279 4.85 13.19 15.84
CA GLY A 279 5.68 12.17 16.49
C GLY A 279 7.13 12.62 16.65
N GLY A 280 7.33 13.83 17.17
CA GLY A 280 8.61 14.54 17.15
C GLY A 280 8.66 15.58 16.01
N ALA A 281 9.85 15.86 15.48
CA ALA A 281 10.03 16.80 14.37
C ALA A 281 9.73 16.18 12.99
N ASP A 282 9.95 14.87 12.88
CA ASP A 282 10.12 14.17 11.60
C ASP A 282 8.88 13.33 11.20
N ILE A 283 7.85 13.25 12.06
CA ILE A 283 6.66 12.44 11.86
C ILE A 283 5.41 13.30 12.05
N PHE A 284 4.46 13.20 11.11
CA PHE A 284 3.11 13.76 11.24
C PHE A 284 2.07 12.68 10.95
N VAL A 285 0.94 12.77 11.64
CA VAL A 285 -0.21 11.88 11.48
C VAL A 285 -1.46 12.73 11.18
N ILE A 286 -2.11 12.44 10.05
CA ILE A 286 -3.38 13.06 9.64
C ILE A 286 -4.53 12.06 9.81
N PHE A 287 -5.75 12.56 9.97
CA PHE A 287 -6.95 11.75 10.23
C PHE A 287 -8.03 11.92 9.15
N SER A 288 -7.61 12.32 7.95
CA SER A 288 -8.47 12.50 6.78
C SER A 288 -7.61 12.25 5.53
N SER A 289 -8.04 11.31 4.67
CA SER A 289 -7.35 11.00 3.40
C SER A 289 -7.09 12.24 2.55
N TYR A 290 -8.07 13.16 2.50
CA TYR A 290 -7.99 14.41 1.73
C TYR A 290 -7.03 15.47 2.32
N GLN A 291 -6.35 15.21 3.44
CA GLN A 291 -5.23 16.03 3.91
C GLN A 291 -3.88 15.68 3.26
N ALA A 292 -3.82 14.66 2.41
CA ALA A 292 -2.62 14.32 1.65
C ALA A 292 -2.93 14.07 0.17
N LEU A 293 -2.09 14.62 -0.72
CA LEU A 293 -2.18 14.44 -2.16
C LEU A 293 -0.94 13.66 -2.63
N PRO A 294 -1.09 12.41 -3.14
CA PRO A 294 0.05 11.68 -3.72
C PRO A 294 0.55 12.41 -4.98
N LYS A 295 1.87 12.53 -5.11
CA LYS A 295 2.55 13.25 -6.20
C LYS A 295 3.36 12.30 -7.08
N TYR A 296 4.19 11.48 -6.44
CA TYR A 296 5.09 10.55 -7.12
C TYR A 296 5.16 9.23 -6.36
N ILE A 297 5.23 8.13 -7.09
CA ILE A 297 5.64 6.82 -6.58
C ILE A 297 7.09 6.60 -7.02
N ILE A 298 7.96 6.30 -6.06
CA ILE A 298 9.39 6.12 -6.24
C ILE A 298 9.71 4.68 -5.86
N THR A 299 10.06 3.87 -6.85
CA THR A 299 10.47 2.48 -6.71
C THR A 299 11.99 2.40 -6.79
N SER A 300 12.64 1.76 -5.81
CA SER A 300 14.10 1.67 -5.73
C SER A 300 14.57 0.28 -5.27
N LEU A 301 15.74 -0.15 -5.72
CA LEU A 301 16.39 -1.37 -5.21
C LEU A 301 17.09 -1.11 -3.86
N PRO A 302 17.03 -2.05 -2.89
CA PRO A 302 17.81 -1.99 -1.66
C PRO A 302 19.32 -1.90 -1.93
N SER A 303 19.99 -0.94 -1.28
CA SER A 303 21.45 -0.84 -1.32
C SER A 303 22.09 -2.03 -0.59
N GLY A 304 22.71 -2.96 -1.32
CA GLY A 304 23.39 -4.13 -0.75
C GLY A 304 23.30 -5.41 -1.59
N PHE A 305 22.39 -5.47 -2.57
CA PHE A 305 22.35 -6.60 -3.51
C PHE A 305 23.48 -6.51 -4.55
N LEU A 306 24.58 -7.22 -4.28
CA LEU A 306 25.59 -7.53 -5.27
C LEU A 306 24.98 -8.36 -6.42
N VAL A 307 25.46 -8.09 -7.64
CA VAL A 307 24.94 -8.60 -8.92
C VAL A 307 24.54 -10.08 -8.86
N GLY A 308 23.23 -10.34 -8.97
CA GLY A 308 22.64 -11.68 -8.80
C GLY A 308 21.33 -11.90 -9.58
N SER A 309 21.20 -11.30 -10.77
CA SER A 309 20.01 -11.24 -11.66
C SER A 309 18.80 -10.52 -11.07
N PRO A 310 18.27 -9.46 -11.73
CA PRO A 310 17.24 -8.60 -11.16
C PRO A 310 15.88 -9.30 -11.11
N LYS A 311 15.16 -9.09 -10.01
CA LYS A 311 13.81 -9.61 -9.78
C LYS A 311 12.95 -8.50 -9.09
N ALA A 312 11.63 -8.76 -8.94
CA ALA A 312 10.57 -8.07 -8.15
C ALA A 312 9.37 -7.30 -8.83
N PHE A 313 8.11 -7.44 -8.32
CA PHE A 313 6.72 -7.26 -8.91
C PHE A 313 5.88 -6.18 -8.18
N GLY A 314 4.80 -5.76 -8.86
CA GLY A 314 3.53 -5.27 -8.28
C GLY A 314 2.34 -6.23 -8.54
N PRO A 315 1.13 -5.77 -8.93
CA PRO A 315 -0.09 -6.59 -8.98
C PRO A 315 -0.17 -7.56 -10.17
N PHE A 316 -0.88 -8.70 -9.99
CA PHE A 316 -0.91 -9.80 -10.95
C PHE A 316 -2.31 -10.41 -11.13
N LYS A 317 -2.55 -11.00 -12.31
CA LYS A 317 -3.72 -11.87 -12.57
C LYS A 317 -3.25 -13.30 -12.81
N ALA A 318 -3.35 -14.17 -11.81
CA ALA A 318 -2.99 -15.57 -11.96
C ALA A 318 -4.07 -16.35 -12.73
N THR A 319 -3.70 -17.01 -13.82
CA THR A 319 -4.56 -17.98 -14.52
C THR A 319 -3.98 -19.38 -14.33
N ILE A 320 -4.61 -20.18 -13.47
CA ILE A 320 -4.17 -21.54 -13.16
C ILE A 320 -4.83 -22.51 -14.14
N LYS A 321 -4.09 -22.93 -15.18
CA LYS A 321 -4.49 -24.04 -16.07
C LYS A 321 -3.85 -25.34 -15.58
N THR A 322 -4.57 -26.11 -14.77
CA THR A 322 -4.19 -27.51 -14.48
C THR A 322 -5.00 -28.46 -15.35
N LYS A 323 -4.44 -29.65 -15.62
CA LYS A 323 -5.11 -30.68 -16.44
C LYS A 323 -6.31 -31.35 -15.75
N TYR A 324 -6.63 -30.96 -14.50
CA TYR A 324 -7.68 -31.58 -13.66
C TYR A 324 -8.52 -30.61 -12.82
N CYS A 325 -8.22 -29.31 -12.79
CA CYS A 325 -9.05 -28.26 -12.16
C CYS A 325 -8.84 -26.90 -12.84
N ASN A 326 -9.94 -26.28 -13.29
CA ASN A 326 -9.98 -24.86 -13.64
C ASN A 326 -10.32 -24.06 -12.38
N ILE A 327 -9.34 -23.35 -11.80
CA ILE A 327 -9.62 -22.27 -10.85
C ILE A 327 -9.54 -20.96 -11.63
N GLY A 328 -10.68 -20.53 -12.15
CA GLY A 328 -10.85 -19.23 -12.79
C GLY A 328 -11.66 -18.31 -11.89
N VAL A 329 -11.04 -17.25 -11.37
CA VAL A 329 -11.76 -16.15 -10.75
C VAL A 329 -11.99 -15.09 -11.82
N HIS A 330 -13.19 -15.08 -12.38
CA HIS A 330 -13.67 -14.03 -13.28
C HIS A 330 -14.87 -13.33 -12.63
N PRO A 331 -14.83 -12.00 -12.46
CA PRO A 331 -16.06 -11.22 -12.32
C PRO A 331 -16.90 -11.42 -13.59
N GLY A 332 -18.16 -11.81 -13.41
CA GLY A 332 -18.98 -12.33 -14.50
C GLY A 332 -19.58 -11.26 -15.40
N CYS A 333 -19.98 -11.67 -16.60
CA CYS A 333 -20.98 -10.96 -17.39
C CYS A 333 -21.70 -11.95 -18.32
N PHE A 334 -22.84 -12.48 -17.86
CA PHE A 334 -23.83 -13.15 -18.72
C PHE A 334 -25.23 -12.82 -18.21
N THR A 335 -25.87 -11.88 -18.89
CA THR A 335 -27.32 -11.65 -18.80
C THR A 335 -28.05 -12.86 -19.38
N SER A 336 -29.06 -13.36 -18.67
CA SER A 336 -29.98 -14.36 -19.19
C SER A 336 -30.90 -13.77 -20.25
N SER A 337 -30.92 -14.36 -21.44
CA SER A 337 -32.01 -14.17 -22.41
C SER A 337 -32.36 -15.51 -23.06
N SER A 338 -33.33 -16.20 -22.49
CA SER A 338 -34.01 -17.33 -23.11
C SER A 338 -35.19 -16.86 -23.95
N GLN A 339 -35.27 -17.26 -25.22
CA GLN A 339 -36.49 -17.67 -25.96
C GLN A 339 -36.21 -17.66 -27.47
N GLY A 340 -36.80 -18.63 -28.20
CA GLY A 340 -36.77 -18.72 -29.67
C GLY A 340 -36.09 -19.99 -30.16
#